data_AF-A0A9X6XJ77-F1
#
_entry.id   AF-A0A9X6XJ77-F1
#
_cell.length_a   1.000
_cell.length_b   1.000
_cell.length_c   1.000
_cell.angle_alpha   90.00
_cell.angle_beta   90.00
_cell.angle_gamma   90.00
#
_symmetry.space_group_name_H-M   'P 1'
#
loop_
_entity.id
_entity.type
_entity.pdbx_description
1 polymer ?
#
loop_
_entity_poly.entity_id
_entity_poly.type
_entity_poly.pdbx_seq_one_letter_code
_entity_poly.pdbx_strand_id
1 'polypeptide(L)' 'MEATYIVYGNQENVLMLGTAKEVAEHLGIKIHSVYCLASKVKHGARNPKIKIYRIEGKNDEY' A
#
# COMPACT_ATOMS: atom_id res chain seq x y z
N MET A 1 3.65 -11.90 11.77
CA MET A 1 2.35 -11.59 11.13
C MET A 1 2.65 -10.88 9.83
N GLU A 2 2.25 -11.47 8.71
CA GLU A 2 2.43 -10.89 7.39
C GLU A 2 1.46 -9.72 7.24
N ALA A 3 1.97 -8.52 6.95
CA ALA A 3 1.13 -7.35 6.77
C ALA A 3 0.53 -7.37 5.37
N THR A 4 -0.78 -7.20 5.28
CA THR A 4 -1.48 -7.05 4.01
C THR A 4 -1.38 -5.61 3.56
N TYR A 5 -1.14 -5.39 2.27
CA TYR A 5 -1.08 -4.07 1.65
C TYR A 5 -2.19 -3.96 0.61
N ILE A 6 -2.80 -2.78 0.55
CA ILE A 6 -3.77 -2.42 -0.47
C ILE A 6 -3.22 -1.25 -1.28
N VAL A 7 -3.32 -1.38 -2.60
CA VAL A 7 -2.86 -0.39 -3.57
C VAL A 7 -4.09 0.22 -4.22
N TYR A 8 -4.23 1.53 -4.12
CA TYR A 8 -5.25 2.31 -4.80
C TYR A 8 -4.64 3.08 -5.96
N GLY A 9 -5.37 3.12 -7.07
CA GLY A 9 -5.05 3.96 -8.22
C GLY A 9 -5.56 5.39 -8.08
N ASN A 10 -5.40 6.15 -9.16
CA ASN A 10 -5.69 7.59 -9.25
C ASN A 10 -7.18 7.95 -9.12
N GLN A 11 -8.07 6.96 -9.14
CA GLN A 11 -9.53 7.10 -8.99
C GLN A 11 -10.08 6.37 -7.75
N GLU A 12 -9.22 6.07 -6.78
CA GLU A 12 -9.61 5.30 -5.58
C GLU A 12 -10.12 3.88 -5.88
N ASN A 13 -9.90 3.40 -7.10
CA ASN A 13 -10.07 2.01 -7.47
C ASN A 13 -8.96 1.16 -6.85
N VAL A 14 -9.35 0.05 -6.24
CA VAL A 14 -8.41 -0.95 -5.72
C VAL A 14 -7.72 -1.60 -6.91
N LEU A 15 -6.42 -1.38 -7.02
CA LEU A 15 -5.58 -2.00 -8.05
C LEU A 15 -5.16 -3.40 -7.61
N MET A 16 -4.82 -3.57 -6.33
CA MET A 16 -4.32 -4.83 -5.80
C MET A 16 -4.44 -4.88 -4.28
N LEU A 17 -4.67 -6.09 -3.76
CA LEU A 17 -4.53 -6.42 -2.35
C LEU A 17 -3.63 -7.66 -2.24
N GLY A 18 -2.62 -7.60 -1.37
CA GLY A 18 -1.68 -8.70 -1.23
C GLY A 18 -0.53 -8.35 -0.30
N THR A 19 0.49 -9.20 -0.28
CA THR A 19 1.69 -8.97 0.52
C THR A 19 2.56 -7.85 -0.04
N ALA A 20 3.49 -7.32 0.75
CA ALA A 20 4.45 -6.33 0.26
C ALA A 20 5.23 -6.83 -0.97
N LYS A 21 5.50 -8.14 -1.04
CA LYS A 21 6.21 -8.79 -2.14
C LYS A 21 5.37 -8.77 -3.42
N GLU A 22 4.12 -9.21 -3.33
CA GLU A 22 3.21 -9.21 -4.48
C GLU A 22 2.96 -7.80 -5.01
N VAL A 23 2.77 -6.82 -4.11
CA VAL A 23 2.63 -5.42 -4.49
C VAL A 23 3.89 -4.89 -5.18
N ALA A 24 5.07 -5.28 -4.71
CA ALA A 24 6.34 -4.90 -5.31
C ALA A 24 6.49 -5.47 -6.72
N GLU A 25 6.16 -6.75 -6.91
CA GLU A 25 6.20 -7.42 -8.22
C GLU A 25 5.19 -6.82 -9.19
N HIS A 26 3.96 -6.57 -8.73
CA HIS A 26 2.90 -5.98 -9.55
C HIS A 26 3.22 -4.55 -10.01
N LEU A 27 3.82 -3.74 -9.13
CA LEU A 27 4.22 -2.37 -9.45
C LEU A 27 5.60 -2.30 -10.13
N GLY A 28 6.33 -3.42 -10.24
CA GLY A 28 7.70 -3.45 -10.76
C GLY A 28 8.69 -2.64 -9.91
N ILE A 29 8.44 -2.49 -8.61
CA ILE A 29 9.28 -1.72 -7.69
C ILE A 29 9.98 -2.64 -6.69
N LYS A 30 10.99 -2.10 -5.98
CA LYS A 30 11.63 -2.81 -4.88
C LYS A 30 10.67 -2.91 -3.69
N ILE A 31 10.69 -4.05 -2.99
CA ILE A 31 9.87 -4.29 -1.78
C ILE A 31 10.09 -3.19 -0.71
N HIS A 32 11.32 -2.68 -0.61
CA HIS A 32 11.68 -1.60 0.32
C HIS A 32 10.97 -0.27 -0.01
N SER A 33 10.67 -0.04 -1.29
CA SER A 33 9.88 1.11 -1.73
C SER A 33 8.42 0.98 -1.33
N VAL A 34 7.85 -0.23 -1.31
CA VAL A 34 6.48 -0.48 -0.83
C VAL A 34 6.35 -0.05 0.63
N TYR A 35 7.28 -0.45 1.50
CA TYR A 35 7.29 -0.01 2.91
C TYR A 35 7.45 1.50 3.07
N CYS A 36 8.32 2.12 2.26
CA CYS A 36 8.56 3.56 2.31
C CYS A 36 7.32 4.36 1.84
N LEU A 37 6.67 3.91 0.76
CA LEU A 37 5.46 4.52 0.21
C LEU A 37 4.26 4.35 1.14
N ALA A 38 4.12 3.19 1.78
CA ALA A 38 3.07 2.93 2.76
C ALA A 38 3.23 3.79 4.03
N SER A 39 4.45 4.15 4.41
CA SER A 39 4.73 4.89 5.65
C SER A 39 4.73 6.41 5.47
N LYS A 40 4.95 6.93 4.25
CA LYS A 40 5.08 8.37 3.99
C LYS A 40 4.13 8.83 2.90
N VAL A 41 2.87 9.04 3.25
CA VAL A 41 2.10 10.14 2.63
C VAL A 41 2.74 11.43 3.14
N LYS A 42 3.82 11.88 2.48
CA LYS A 42 4.41 13.19 2.79
C LYS A 42 3.32 14.25 2.56
N HIS A 43 2.97 14.99 3.61
CA HIS A 43 2.24 16.25 3.52
C HIS A 43 2.85 17.11 2.40
N GLY A 44 2.24 17.11 1.22
CA GLY A 44 2.79 17.72 0.00
C GLY A 44 2.51 16.96 -1.29
N ALA A 45 2.28 15.64 -1.23
CA ALA A 45 1.76 14.87 -2.36
C ALA A 45 0.25 15.14 -2.49
N ARG A 46 -0.11 16.27 -3.10
CA ARG A 46 -1.51 16.72 -3.22
C ARG A 46 -2.37 15.80 -4.11
N ASN A 47 -1.75 14.92 -4.91
CA ASN A 47 -2.44 13.90 -5.70
C ASN A 47 -1.48 12.78 -6.19
N PRO A 48 -1.06 11.82 -5.33
CA PRO A 48 -0.26 10.70 -5.81
C PRO A 48 -1.11 9.79 -6.71
N LYS A 49 -0.58 9.43 -7.88
CA LYS A 49 -1.25 8.53 -8.85
C LYS A 49 -1.53 7.13 -8.27
N ILE A 50 -0.78 6.73 -7.24
CA ILE A 50 -0.83 5.43 -6.58
C ILE A 50 -0.71 5.66 -5.07
N LYS A 51 -1.66 5.13 -4.30
CA LYS A 51 -1.65 5.16 -2.82
C LYS A 51 -1.48 3.73 -2.32
N ILE A 52 -0.54 3.49 -1.42
CA ILE A 52 -0.33 2.17 -0.81
C ILE A 52 -0.66 2.30 0.67
N TYR A 53 -1.56 1.47 1.18
CA TYR A 53 -1.88 1.41 2.59
C TYR A 53 -1.52 0.05 3.13
N ARG A 54 -0.97 0.05 4.33
CA ARG A 54 -0.79 -1.17 5.11
C ARG A 54 -2.10 -1.41 5.86
N ILE A 55 -2.73 -2.55 5.60
CA ILE A 55 -3.84 -3.06 6.40
C ILE A 55 -3.21 -3.76 7.60
N GLU A 56 -3.22 -3.07 8.73
CA GLU A 56 -3.06 -3.73 10.01
C GLU A 56 -4.43 -4.28 10.37
N GLY A 57 -4.57 -5.61 10.39
CA GLY A 57 -5.74 -6.24 10.97
C GLY A 57 -5.81 -5.80 12.42
N LYS A 58 -6.67 -4.84 12.74
CA LYS A 58 -7.15 -4.74 14.11
C LYS A 58 -7.86 -6.06 14.37
N ASN A 59 -7.28 -6.83 15.28
CA ASN A 59 -8.03 -7.79 16.06
C ASN A 59 -9.02 -6.97 16.91
N ASP A 60 -10.05 -6.41 16.27
CA ASP A 60 -11.25 -5.94 16.96
C ASP A 60 -12.05 -7.22 17.19
N GLU A 61 -11.69 -7.92 18.26
CA GLU A 61 -12.57 -8.86 18.92
C GLU A 61 -13.82 -8.07 19.33
N TYR A 62 -14.93 -8.28 18.62
CA TYR A 62 -16.27 -7.91 19.04
C TYR A 62 -17.13 -9.18 19.11
#